data_AF-A0A944U877-F1
#
_entry.id   AF-A0A944U877-F1
#
_cell.length_a   1.000
_cell.length_b   1.000
_cell.length_c   1.000
_cell.angle_alpha   90.00
_cell.angle_beta   90.00
_cell.angle_gamma   90.00
#
_symmetry.space_group_name_H-M   'P 1'
#
loop_
_entity.id
_entity.type
_entity.pdbx_description
1 polymer ?
#
loop_
_entity_poly.entity_id
_entity_poly.type
_entity_poly.pdbx_seq_one_letter_code
_entity_poly.pdbx_strand_id
1 'polypeptide(L)'
;MNSVQALTGNTVETNLDTDEDANQTQQSEKDLHNECHGIQMQILGLLSEGVSQHYLTDKDRLDYMGAISLEKLEEGGAVSWEQKKRWLEDNMRSYVPHFLSEARHMTDEFMGEISKAKKQKWISSSSAERWRDRLFQRSTNWAETKSFLIQFKKGYMENWKKLSEKRKTIEGKKKELKVTAKEVPELKLLEKSGFDELHFFEKMRIASEALVALNMYKETSEHKKKLYEQAKKMMNGAIKSRFIRQDRAMKWIEDLFSSKLPAEKIEQNINGKMTNYIGEWTKVKYRYDRILRRMEKGVPPGTEKLNEQQFLNLLYKEKMSYVEEAEHALNLIDTGFSSREIDGMKLEIRSLMAQKDWEGAKEVLKSAKAIAQGEDIYELDSMDRFIKQFSSVEEKETANESAANINEDIRRELGNVPASIQKLYIQALQYGPQVFASLCTLEYNRTWCWNNGYLDAEKEDNLYNKSFKDTEEIVENGHKKRGLENINLDIIEDNEKDKAMRPYENTWAPTIIHMDASDGGSCNRLLNELKGKERARDYWTSLIVKNITYEKQRELTLGTNRKMKSSIRKLHAKGFGFSLIGDPISLN
;
A
#
# COMPACT_ATOMS: atom_id res chain seq x y z
N MET A 1 -65.89 -19.02 81.81
CA MET A 1 -65.05 -19.91 82.64
C MET A 1 -63.85 -20.33 81.81
N ASN A 2 -62.66 -19.95 82.29
CA ASN A 2 -61.30 -20.48 82.03
C ASN A 2 -60.78 -20.49 80.56
N SER A 3 -59.87 -19.59 80.15
CA SER A 3 -58.40 -19.50 80.42
C SER A 3 -57.61 -20.63 79.73
N VAL A 4 -56.61 -20.45 78.85
CA VAL A 4 -55.25 -19.89 79.07
C VAL A 4 -54.44 -19.94 77.75
N GLN A 5 -53.60 -18.91 77.48
CA GLN A 5 -52.26 -18.79 76.80
C GLN A 5 -51.87 -19.68 75.59
N ALA A 6 -50.88 -19.40 74.74
CA ALA A 6 -50.09 -18.28 74.22
C ALA A 6 -49.00 -18.94 73.33
N LEU A 7 -48.50 -18.25 72.30
CA LEU A 7 -47.10 -18.19 71.83
C LEU A 7 -46.88 -18.21 70.32
N THR A 8 -45.88 -17.40 69.99
CA THR A 8 -45.29 -16.90 68.76
C THR A 8 -44.70 -17.94 67.80
N GLY A 9 -44.70 -17.60 66.50
CA GLY A 9 -43.85 -18.24 65.49
C GLY A 9 -43.66 -17.34 64.28
N ASN A 10 -42.72 -16.40 64.36
CA ASN A 10 -42.08 -15.81 63.18
C ASN A 10 -41.10 -16.86 62.64
N THR A 11 -41.32 -17.32 61.41
CA THR A 11 -40.29 -18.08 60.67
C THR A 11 -39.75 -17.19 59.57
N VAL A 12 -38.51 -16.78 59.78
CA VAL A 12 -37.63 -16.21 58.76
C VAL A 12 -37.38 -17.31 57.73
N GLU A 13 -37.95 -17.18 56.53
CA GLU A 13 -37.48 -17.96 55.38
C GLU A 13 -36.17 -17.35 54.89
N THR A 14 -35.14 -18.18 54.99
CA THR A 14 -33.74 -17.94 54.66
C THR A 14 -33.53 -17.85 53.15
N ASN A 15 -33.01 -16.72 52.69
CA ASN A 15 -32.28 -16.58 51.42
C ASN A 15 -30.98 -17.41 51.50
N LEU A 16 -31.01 -18.67 51.06
CA LEU A 16 -29.79 -19.52 50.96
C LEU A 16 -29.49 -19.99 49.52
N ASP A 17 -30.42 -19.82 48.57
CA ASP A 17 -30.23 -20.29 47.18
C ASP A 17 -29.56 -19.28 46.24
N THR A 18 -29.26 -18.06 46.69
CA THR A 18 -28.63 -17.01 45.84
C THR A 18 -27.09 -16.99 45.92
N ASP A 19 -26.51 -17.55 46.99
CA ASP A 19 -25.05 -17.58 47.18
C ASP A 19 -24.36 -18.78 46.51
N GLU A 20 -25.06 -19.90 46.30
CA GLU A 20 -24.51 -21.06 45.58
C GLU A 20 -24.41 -20.82 44.06
N ASP A 21 -25.44 -20.24 43.45
CA ASP A 21 -25.46 -19.91 42.01
C ASP A 21 -24.44 -18.80 41.66
N ALA A 22 -24.25 -17.83 42.55
CA ALA A 22 -23.24 -16.78 42.40
C ALA A 22 -21.81 -17.35 42.50
N ASN A 23 -21.56 -18.29 43.42
CA ASN A 23 -20.27 -18.97 43.55
C ASN A 23 -19.97 -19.91 42.37
N GLN A 24 -20.97 -20.61 41.83
CA GLN A 24 -20.81 -21.45 40.63
C GLN A 24 -20.49 -20.62 39.38
N THR A 25 -21.15 -19.46 39.23
CA THR A 25 -20.90 -18.55 38.11
C THR A 25 -19.49 -17.95 38.17
N GLN A 26 -19.05 -17.51 39.36
CA GLN A 26 -17.69 -17.00 39.57
C GLN A 26 -16.61 -18.06 39.34
N GLN A 27 -16.86 -19.32 39.73
CA GLN A 27 -15.92 -20.41 39.49
C GLN A 27 -15.82 -20.75 38.00
N SER A 28 -16.94 -20.75 37.27
CA SER A 28 -16.97 -20.98 35.82
C SER A 28 -16.22 -19.90 35.03
N GLU A 29 -16.37 -18.62 35.39
CA GLU A 29 -15.64 -17.51 34.74
C GLU A 29 -14.13 -17.60 34.98
N LYS A 30 -13.74 -17.97 36.21
CA LYS A 30 -12.33 -18.17 36.58
C LYS A 30 -11.70 -19.31 35.80
N ASP A 31 -12.45 -20.39 35.58
CA ASP A 31 -11.98 -21.54 34.80
C ASP A 31 -11.77 -21.15 33.31
N LEU A 32 -12.71 -20.42 32.71
CA LEU A 32 -12.57 -19.92 31.33
C LEU A 32 -11.43 -18.90 31.17
N HIS A 33 -11.21 -18.03 32.17
CA HIS A 33 -10.05 -17.13 32.18
C HIS A 33 -8.73 -17.91 32.16
N ASN A 34 -8.62 -18.96 32.99
CA ASN A 34 -7.44 -19.81 33.03
C ASN A 34 -7.20 -20.56 31.71
N GLU A 35 -8.27 -21.02 31.06
CA GLU A 35 -8.18 -21.64 29.73
C GLU A 35 -7.71 -20.66 28.65
N CYS A 36 -8.27 -19.44 28.62
CA CYS A 36 -7.83 -18.39 27.70
C CYS A 36 -6.33 -18.09 27.89
N HIS A 37 -5.89 -17.94 29.14
CA HIS A 37 -4.47 -17.75 29.46
C HIS A 37 -3.62 -18.94 28.99
N GLY A 38 -4.10 -20.17 29.20
CA GLY A 38 -3.44 -21.39 28.73
C GLY A 38 -3.26 -21.43 27.21
N ILE A 39 -4.24 -20.97 26.43
CA ILE A 39 -4.14 -20.86 24.97
C ILE A 39 -3.14 -19.76 24.58
N GLN A 40 -3.19 -18.59 25.21
CA GLN A 40 -2.23 -17.50 24.96
C GLN A 40 -0.78 -17.95 25.21
N MET A 41 -0.53 -18.74 26.26
CA MET A 41 0.80 -19.28 26.54
C MET A 41 1.26 -20.31 25.50
N GLN A 42 0.35 -21.12 24.95
CA GLN A 42 0.67 -22.02 23.83
C GLN A 42 1.03 -21.22 22.57
N ILE A 43 0.25 -20.19 22.25
CA ILE A 43 0.55 -19.28 21.12
C ILE A 43 1.91 -18.61 21.31
N LEU A 44 2.19 -18.10 22.51
CA LEU A 44 3.49 -17.51 22.84
C LEU A 44 4.64 -18.50 22.65
N GLY A 45 4.43 -19.77 23.01
CA GLY A 45 5.39 -20.86 22.77
C GLY A 45 5.70 -21.04 21.29
N LEU A 46 4.66 -21.14 20.45
CA LEU A 46 4.80 -21.27 19.00
C LEU A 46 5.51 -20.07 18.36
N LEU A 47 5.14 -18.85 18.77
CA LEU A 47 5.80 -17.63 18.28
C LEU A 47 7.26 -17.55 18.75
N SER A 48 7.56 -17.98 19.98
CA SER A 48 8.94 -18.00 20.51
C SER A 48 9.83 -19.03 19.82
N GLU A 49 9.26 -20.16 19.36
CA GLU A 49 9.95 -21.07 18.46
C GLU A 49 10.34 -20.36 17.16
N GLY A 50 9.46 -19.50 16.62
CA GLY A 50 9.76 -18.73 15.42
C GLY A 50 10.82 -17.65 15.57
N VAL A 51 10.90 -17.03 16.75
CA VAL A 51 12.03 -16.17 17.11
C VAL A 51 13.32 -16.98 17.19
N SER A 52 13.28 -18.13 17.85
CA SER A 52 14.44 -19.01 18.04
C SER A 52 14.98 -19.58 16.72
N GLN A 53 14.09 -19.83 15.76
CA GLN A 53 14.45 -20.28 14.41
C GLN A 53 14.75 -19.12 13.44
N HIS A 54 14.76 -17.88 13.91
CA HIS A 54 15.10 -16.69 13.13
C HIS A 54 14.21 -16.47 11.89
N TYR A 55 12.91 -16.69 12.01
CA TYR A 55 11.94 -16.20 11.01
C TYR A 55 10.95 -15.17 11.56
N LEU A 56 10.99 -14.92 12.88
CA LEU A 56 10.36 -13.79 13.55
C LEU A 56 11.38 -13.01 14.39
N THR A 57 11.10 -11.74 14.64
CA THR A 57 11.78 -10.95 15.68
C THR A 57 11.04 -11.03 17.01
N ASP A 58 11.71 -10.69 18.11
CA ASP A 58 11.06 -10.54 19.41
C ASP A 58 9.90 -9.53 19.36
N LYS A 59 10.05 -8.47 18.55
CA LYS A 59 9.01 -7.47 18.37
C LYS A 59 7.80 -8.01 17.61
N ASP A 60 8.00 -8.82 16.57
CA ASP A 60 6.89 -9.48 15.86
C ASP A 60 6.06 -10.36 16.81
N ARG A 61 6.73 -11.11 17.68
CA ARG A 61 6.08 -11.90 18.73
C ARG A 61 5.29 -11.01 19.68
N LEU A 62 5.90 -9.94 20.19
CA LEU A 62 5.25 -9.03 21.14
C LEU A 62 4.04 -8.32 20.53
N ASP A 63 4.17 -7.83 19.30
CA ASP A 63 3.09 -7.13 18.59
C ASP A 63 1.93 -8.10 18.29
N TYR A 64 2.22 -9.36 17.91
CA TYR A 64 1.20 -10.40 17.74
C TYR A 64 0.48 -10.70 19.06
N MET A 65 1.24 -10.93 20.14
CA MET A 65 0.67 -11.20 21.47
C MET A 65 -0.16 -10.03 21.99
N GLY A 66 0.25 -8.79 21.72
CA GLY A 66 -0.53 -7.60 22.03
C GLY A 66 -1.87 -7.58 21.31
N ALA A 67 -1.89 -7.96 20.03
CA ALA A 67 -3.11 -8.02 19.21
C ALA A 67 -4.12 -9.08 19.67
N ILE A 68 -3.68 -10.10 20.41
CA ILE A 68 -4.54 -11.16 20.98
C ILE A 68 -4.65 -11.08 22.51
N SER A 69 -4.28 -9.94 23.09
CA SER A 69 -4.51 -9.69 24.53
C SER A 69 -6.01 -9.66 24.82
N LEU A 70 -6.39 -9.99 26.06
CA LEU A 70 -7.81 -10.06 26.44
C LEU A 70 -8.51 -8.71 26.23
N GLU A 71 -7.84 -7.60 26.55
CA GLU A 71 -8.30 -6.23 26.29
C GLU A 71 -8.54 -5.98 24.79
N LYS A 72 -7.61 -6.39 23.91
CA LYS A 72 -7.79 -6.26 22.45
C LYS A 72 -8.88 -7.18 21.88
N LEU A 73 -9.11 -8.33 22.49
CA LEU A 73 -10.23 -9.20 22.12
C LEU A 73 -11.57 -8.59 22.55
N GLU A 74 -11.64 -7.95 23.73
CA GLU A 74 -12.82 -7.21 24.19
C GLU A 74 -13.12 -6.01 23.29
N GLU A 75 -12.11 -5.19 22.99
CA GLU A 75 -12.20 -4.12 21.98
C GLU A 75 -12.63 -4.68 20.59
N GLY A 76 -12.30 -5.94 20.33
CA GLY A 76 -12.67 -6.70 19.13
C GLY A 76 -14.07 -7.33 19.16
N GLY A 77 -14.88 -7.07 20.19
CA GLY A 77 -16.25 -7.58 20.31
C GLY A 77 -16.39 -8.96 20.95
N ALA A 78 -15.30 -9.55 21.44
CA ALA A 78 -15.35 -10.76 22.27
C ALA A 78 -15.59 -10.36 23.73
N VAL A 79 -16.85 -10.04 24.05
CA VAL A 79 -17.22 -9.51 25.37
C VAL A 79 -17.25 -10.63 26.41
N SER A 80 -17.79 -11.80 26.07
CA SER A 80 -17.83 -12.96 26.99
C SER A 80 -16.54 -13.78 26.99
N TRP A 81 -16.30 -14.53 28.08
CA TRP A 81 -15.15 -15.43 28.19
C TRP A 81 -15.16 -16.55 27.16
N GLU A 82 -16.33 -17.09 26.82
CA GLU A 82 -16.48 -18.11 25.77
C GLU A 82 -16.16 -17.55 24.39
N GLN A 83 -16.52 -16.28 24.12
CA GLN A 83 -16.17 -15.61 22.87
C GLN A 83 -14.67 -15.40 22.76
N LYS A 84 -14.02 -14.93 23.85
CA LYS A 84 -12.56 -14.78 23.91
C LYS A 84 -11.84 -16.10 23.70
N LYS A 85 -12.31 -17.17 24.36
CA LYS A 85 -11.79 -18.53 24.20
C LYS A 85 -11.89 -19.00 22.75
N ARG A 86 -13.07 -18.90 22.12
CA ARG A 86 -13.24 -19.30 20.70
C ARG A 86 -12.30 -18.52 19.78
N TRP A 87 -12.20 -17.21 19.98
CA TRP A 87 -11.26 -16.38 19.22
C TRP A 87 -9.83 -16.86 19.35
N LEU A 88 -9.38 -17.16 20.57
CA LEU A 88 -8.03 -17.67 20.83
C LEU A 88 -7.81 -19.08 20.24
N GLU A 89 -8.81 -19.98 20.33
CA GLU A 89 -8.76 -21.31 19.74
C GLU A 89 -8.68 -21.26 18.22
N ASP A 90 -9.48 -20.41 17.58
CA ASP A 90 -9.43 -20.18 16.14
C ASP A 90 -8.09 -19.55 15.74
N ASN A 91 -7.58 -18.60 16.54
CA ASN A 91 -6.24 -18.03 16.35
C ASN A 91 -5.16 -19.10 16.35
N MET A 92 -5.16 -19.97 17.38
CA MET A 92 -4.19 -21.03 17.55
C MET A 92 -4.28 -22.10 16.45
N ARG A 93 -5.49 -22.45 15.99
CA ARG A 93 -5.69 -23.51 14.98
C ARG A 93 -5.40 -23.06 13.56
N SER A 94 -5.71 -21.81 13.23
CA SER A 94 -5.72 -21.34 11.85
C SER A 94 -4.71 -20.21 11.62
N TYR A 95 -4.75 -19.17 12.45
CA TYR A 95 -4.00 -17.93 12.18
C TYR A 95 -2.53 -18.03 12.54
N VAL A 96 -2.20 -18.56 13.72
CA VAL A 96 -0.81 -18.71 14.19
C VAL A 96 -0.03 -19.65 13.25
N PRO A 97 -0.52 -20.84 12.86
CA PRO A 97 0.20 -21.70 11.93
C PRO A 97 0.39 -21.07 10.56
N HIS A 98 -0.61 -20.33 10.06
CA HIS A 98 -0.50 -19.62 8.78
C HIS A 98 0.54 -18.50 8.84
N PHE A 99 0.50 -17.69 9.89
CA PHE A 99 1.46 -16.62 10.15
C PHE A 99 2.89 -17.15 10.22
N LEU A 100 3.13 -18.21 11.01
CA LEU A 100 4.44 -18.84 11.14
C LEU A 100 4.92 -19.45 9.81
N SER A 101 4.01 -20.12 9.08
CA SER A 101 4.33 -20.73 7.78
C SER A 101 4.70 -19.67 6.74
N GLU A 102 3.92 -18.58 6.65
CA GLU A 102 4.24 -17.45 5.77
C GLU A 102 5.59 -16.84 6.15
N ALA A 103 5.79 -16.56 7.44
CA ALA A 103 7.00 -15.91 7.92
C ALA A 103 8.26 -16.74 7.65
N ARG A 104 8.17 -18.05 7.92
CA ARG A 104 9.21 -19.02 7.61
C ARG A 104 9.48 -19.09 6.11
N HIS A 105 8.43 -19.26 5.29
CA HIS A 105 8.59 -19.39 3.84
C HIS A 105 9.27 -18.16 3.23
N MET A 106 8.81 -16.95 3.58
CA MET A 106 9.39 -15.71 3.05
C MET A 106 10.83 -15.50 3.52
N THR A 107 11.14 -15.87 4.77
CA THR A 107 12.49 -15.78 5.32
C THR A 107 13.44 -16.79 4.68
N ASP A 108 13.03 -18.06 4.56
CA ASP A 108 13.82 -19.13 3.94
C ASP A 108 14.15 -18.79 2.48
N GLU A 109 13.17 -18.27 1.73
CA GLU A 109 13.39 -17.83 0.35
C GLU A 109 14.39 -16.67 0.25
N PHE A 110 14.25 -15.67 1.12
CA PHE A 110 15.21 -14.57 1.21
C PHE A 110 16.62 -15.06 1.52
N MET A 111 16.78 -15.88 2.57
CA MET A 111 18.05 -16.45 2.98
C MET A 111 18.68 -17.33 1.89
N GLY A 112 17.84 -18.09 1.16
CA GLY A 112 18.22 -18.86 -0.01
C GLY A 112 18.81 -18.00 -1.13
N GLU A 113 18.13 -16.89 -1.49
CA GLU A 113 18.60 -15.96 -2.52
C GLU A 113 19.89 -15.23 -2.10
N ILE A 114 20.03 -14.79 -0.83
CA ILE A 114 21.29 -14.22 -0.32
C ILE A 114 22.44 -15.24 -0.41
N SER A 115 22.20 -16.49 0.00
CA SER A 115 23.20 -17.54 -0.02
C SER A 115 23.62 -17.92 -1.44
N LYS A 116 22.66 -17.95 -2.37
CA LYS A 116 22.89 -18.10 -3.82
C LYS A 116 23.72 -16.95 -4.38
N ALA A 117 23.38 -15.70 -4.07
CA ALA A 117 24.15 -14.53 -4.51
C ALA A 117 25.61 -14.58 -4.02
N LYS A 118 25.83 -14.97 -2.76
CA LYS A 118 27.16 -15.18 -2.18
C LYS A 118 27.92 -16.31 -2.89
N LYS A 119 27.29 -17.47 -3.09
CA LYS A 119 27.89 -18.63 -3.78
C LYS A 119 28.29 -18.31 -5.22
N GLN A 120 27.46 -17.55 -5.93
CA GLN A 120 27.71 -17.09 -7.30
C GLN A 120 28.70 -15.91 -7.38
N LYS A 121 29.19 -15.43 -6.22
CA LYS A 121 30.08 -14.27 -6.09
C LYS A 121 29.49 -12.98 -6.67
N TRP A 122 28.16 -12.84 -6.65
CA TRP A 122 27.48 -11.61 -7.06
C TRP A 122 27.60 -10.51 -6.00
N ILE A 123 27.69 -10.91 -4.74
CA ILE A 123 27.96 -10.07 -3.58
C ILE A 123 29.10 -10.66 -2.75
N SER A 124 29.77 -9.82 -1.94
CA SER A 124 30.82 -10.25 -1.02
C SER A 124 30.25 -10.94 0.23
N SER A 125 31.08 -11.67 0.96
CA SER A 125 30.68 -12.30 2.23
C SER A 125 30.16 -11.28 3.25
N SER A 126 30.82 -10.12 3.37
CA SER A 126 30.39 -9.05 4.26
C SER A 126 29.10 -8.39 3.80
N SER A 127 28.88 -8.26 2.49
CA SER A 127 27.60 -7.76 1.97
C SER A 127 26.47 -8.76 2.22
N ALA A 128 26.71 -10.07 2.08
CA ALA A 128 25.72 -11.09 2.37
C ALA A 128 25.30 -11.06 3.84
N GLU A 129 26.26 -10.93 4.75
CA GLU A 129 25.97 -10.84 6.18
C GLU A 129 25.14 -9.61 6.52
N ARG A 130 25.52 -8.43 6.01
CA ARG A 130 24.73 -7.21 6.20
C ARG A 130 23.29 -7.32 5.67
N TRP A 131 23.04 -8.10 4.62
CA TRP A 131 21.68 -8.34 4.13
C TRP A 131 20.88 -9.24 5.06
N ARG A 132 21.51 -10.24 5.67
CA ARG A 132 20.90 -11.09 6.69
C ARG A 132 20.59 -10.27 7.94
N ASP A 133 21.55 -9.50 8.41
CA ASP A 133 21.40 -8.60 9.55
C ASP A 133 20.23 -7.63 9.35
N ARG A 134 20.09 -7.07 8.14
CA ARG A 134 18.97 -6.16 7.82
C ARG A 134 17.60 -6.77 8.03
N LEU A 135 17.42 -8.07 7.82
CA LEU A 135 16.12 -8.72 8.04
C LEU A 135 15.71 -8.62 9.52
N PHE A 136 16.68 -8.77 10.42
CA PHE A 136 16.45 -8.82 11.86
C PHE A 136 16.67 -7.49 12.59
N GLN A 137 17.40 -6.55 11.98
CA GLN A 137 17.72 -5.24 12.56
C GLN A 137 16.81 -4.11 12.07
N ARG A 138 16.16 -4.22 10.90
CA ARG A 138 15.34 -3.13 10.37
C ARG A 138 13.93 -3.08 10.91
N SER A 139 13.37 -4.20 11.34
CA SER A 139 11.92 -4.29 11.41
C SER A 139 11.37 -3.82 12.75
N THR A 140 10.44 -2.87 12.70
CA THR A 140 9.64 -2.52 13.86
C THR A 140 8.40 -3.42 13.98
N ASN A 141 7.98 -4.18 12.96
CA ASN A 141 6.90 -5.18 13.04
C ASN A 141 6.79 -6.05 11.77
N TRP A 142 5.97 -7.11 11.83
CA TRP A 142 5.89 -8.09 10.74
C TRP A 142 5.43 -7.47 9.41
N ALA A 143 4.55 -6.48 9.44
CA ALA A 143 4.05 -5.83 8.23
C ALA A 143 5.16 -5.11 7.45
N GLU A 144 6.09 -4.45 8.16
CA GLU A 144 7.29 -3.86 7.57
C GLU A 144 8.25 -4.93 7.04
N THR A 145 8.47 -6.02 7.79
CA THR A 145 9.27 -7.18 7.36
C THR A 145 8.74 -7.75 6.04
N LYS A 146 7.44 -8.05 6.00
CA LYS A 146 6.74 -8.59 4.84
C LYS A 146 6.84 -7.66 3.64
N SER A 147 6.63 -6.36 3.84
CA SER A 147 6.77 -5.34 2.80
C SER A 147 8.18 -5.29 2.23
N PHE A 148 9.20 -5.36 3.08
CA PHE A 148 10.60 -5.42 2.68
C PHE A 148 10.90 -6.69 1.86
N LEU A 149 10.46 -7.86 2.32
CA LEU A 149 10.67 -9.14 1.64
C LEU A 149 9.99 -9.17 0.26
N ILE A 150 8.78 -8.62 0.14
CA ILE A 150 8.08 -8.47 -1.15
C ILE A 150 8.86 -7.52 -2.08
N GLN A 151 9.37 -6.40 -1.58
CA GLN A 151 10.19 -5.48 -2.37
C GLN A 151 11.53 -6.12 -2.78
N PHE A 152 12.11 -6.96 -1.94
CA PHE A 152 13.36 -7.66 -2.23
C PHE A 152 13.25 -8.53 -3.49
N LYS A 153 12.14 -9.27 -3.62
CA LYS A 153 11.84 -10.11 -4.79
C LYS A 153 11.79 -9.33 -6.10
N LYS A 154 11.51 -8.01 -6.07
CA LYS A 154 11.33 -7.16 -7.26
C LYS A 154 12.63 -6.71 -7.96
N GLY A 155 13.80 -7.28 -7.64
CA GLY A 155 14.96 -7.13 -8.54
C GLY A 155 16.34 -6.97 -7.92
N TYR A 156 16.52 -7.12 -6.60
CA TYR A 156 17.86 -7.03 -6.01
C TYR A 156 18.82 -8.09 -6.56
N MET A 157 18.34 -9.33 -6.73
CA MET A 157 19.14 -10.43 -7.28
C MET A 157 19.62 -10.15 -8.71
N GLU A 158 18.73 -9.70 -9.58
CA GLU A 158 19.08 -9.35 -10.97
C GLU A 158 20.08 -8.18 -11.02
N ASN A 159 19.90 -7.19 -10.14
CA ASN A 159 20.84 -6.07 -10.00
C ASN A 159 22.24 -6.55 -9.60
N TRP A 160 22.36 -7.44 -8.61
CA TRP A 160 23.67 -7.98 -8.20
C TRP A 160 24.33 -8.80 -9.29
N LYS A 161 23.56 -9.67 -9.96
CA LYS A 161 24.04 -10.46 -11.09
C LYS A 161 24.60 -9.56 -12.20
N LYS A 162 23.82 -8.56 -12.63
CA LYS A 162 24.19 -7.61 -13.68
C LYS A 162 25.46 -6.83 -13.34
N LEU A 163 25.59 -6.35 -12.11
CA LEU A 163 26.79 -5.64 -11.66
C LEU A 163 28.02 -6.58 -11.65
N SER A 164 27.86 -7.80 -11.14
CA SER A 164 28.93 -8.79 -11.10
C SER A 164 29.41 -9.18 -12.50
N GLU A 165 28.50 -9.44 -13.44
CA GLU A 165 28.84 -9.72 -14.84
C GLU A 165 29.63 -8.58 -15.46
N LYS A 166 29.18 -7.33 -15.26
CA LYS A 166 29.90 -6.16 -15.74
C LYS A 166 31.30 -6.02 -15.11
N ARG A 167 31.46 -6.28 -13.80
CA ARG A 167 32.78 -6.30 -13.14
C ARG A 167 33.70 -7.36 -13.75
N LYS A 168 33.19 -8.56 -14.06
CA LYS A 168 33.97 -9.60 -14.76
C LYS A 168 34.42 -9.14 -16.13
N THR A 169 33.56 -8.46 -16.90
CA THR A 169 33.94 -7.88 -18.20
C THR A 169 35.04 -6.83 -18.08
N ILE A 170 34.94 -5.92 -17.10
CA ILE A 170 35.94 -4.89 -16.83
C ILE A 170 37.29 -5.54 -16.47
N GLU A 171 37.28 -6.52 -15.57
CA GLU A 171 38.48 -7.24 -15.15
C GLU A 171 39.13 -8.01 -16.31
N GLY A 172 38.33 -8.63 -17.17
CA GLY A 172 38.80 -9.27 -18.40
C GLY A 172 39.50 -8.29 -19.34
N LYS A 173 38.88 -7.15 -19.63
CA LYS A 173 39.45 -6.08 -20.48
C LYS A 173 40.69 -5.46 -19.86
N LYS A 174 40.70 -5.22 -18.55
CA LYS A 174 41.87 -4.72 -17.82
C LYS A 174 43.09 -5.63 -18.03
N LYS A 175 42.89 -6.95 -17.91
CA LYS A 175 43.95 -7.95 -18.16
C LYS A 175 44.39 -8.00 -19.62
N GLU A 176 43.45 -7.99 -20.56
CA GLU A 176 43.73 -7.99 -22.01
C GLU A 176 44.55 -6.76 -22.43
N LEU A 177 44.18 -5.57 -21.93
CA LEU A 177 44.82 -4.31 -22.26
C LEU A 177 46.12 -4.09 -21.49
N LYS A 178 46.38 -4.87 -20.43
CA LYS A 178 47.51 -4.74 -19.50
C LYS A 178 47.62 -3.34 -18.88
N VAL A 179 46.48 -2.77 -18.50
CA VAL A 179 46.39 -1.41 -17.94
C VAL A 179 46.14 -1.42 -16.43
N THR A 180 46.56 -0.33 -15.80
CA THR A 180 46.37 -0.06 -14.37
C THR A 180 45.46 1.15 -14.14
N ALA A 181 45.03 1.34 -12.90
CA ALA A 181 44.26 2.53 -12.50
C ALA A 181 45.07 3.84 -12.57
N LYS A 182 46.39 3.79 -12.84
CA LYS A 182 47.20 4.97 -13.16
C LYS A 182 46.97 5.45 -14.59
N GLU A 183 46.79 4.51 -15.52
CA GLU A 183 46.60 4.78 -16.96
C GLU A 183 45.13 5.02 -17.31
N VAL A 184 44.22 4.35 -16.60
CA VAL A 184 42.76 4.55 -16.72
C VAL A 184 42.21 4.95 -15.35
N PRO A 185 42.16 6.26 -15.03
CA PRO A 185 41.79 6.76 -13.71
C PRO A 185 40.40 6.33 -13.22
N GLU A 186 39.45 6.09 -14.12
CA GLU A 186 38.08 5.64 -13.82
C GLU A 186 38.06 4.28 -13.09
N LEU A 187 39.12 3.47 -13.21
CA LEU A 187 39.25 2.20 -12.47
C LEU A 187 39.44 2.43 -10.96
N LYS A 188 40.00 3.57 -10.53
CA LYS A 188 40.27 3.86 -9.11
C LYS A 188 39.01 3.80 -8.25
N LEU A 189 37.88 4.29 -8.78
CA LEU A 189 36.61 4.31 -8.06
C LEU A 189 36.03 2.90 -7.87
N LEU A 190 36.30 2.00 -8.81
CA LEU A 190 35.86 0.60 -8.75
C LEU A 190 36.71 -0.24 -7.78
N GLU A 191 37.98 0.15 -7.60
CA GLU A 191 38.94 -0.50 -6.70
C GLU A 191 38.94 0.07 -5.27
N LYS A 192 38.21 1.17 -5.04
CA LYS A 192 38.15 1.83 -3.73
C LYS A 192 37.45 0.93 -2.69
N SER A 193 37.98 0.89 -1.47
CA SER A 193 37.47 0.06 -0.36
C SER A 193 36.00 0.30 0.02
N GLY A 194 35.42 1.46 -0.32
CA GLY A 194 34.01 1.78 -0.09
C GLY A 194 33.05 1.46 -1.24
N PHE A 195 33.54 0.93 -2.38
CA PHE A 195 32.68 0.68 -3.56
C PHE A 195 31.51 -0.24 -3.24
N ASP A 196 31.74 -1.30 -2.46
CA ASP A 196 30.72 -2.28 -2.09
C ASP A 196 29.63 -1.71 -1.18
N GLU A 197 29.79 -0.49 -0.65
CA GLU A 197 28.82 0.18 0.22
C GLU A 197 27.89 1.13 -0.55
N LEU A 198 28.28 1.50 -1.77
CA LEU A 198 27.51 2.41 -2.60
C LEU A 198 26.16 1.81 -3.01
N HIS A 199 25.19 2.68 -3.28
CA HIS A 199 23.90 2.27 -3.83
C HIS A 199 24.07 1.63 -5.22
N PHE A 200 23.19 0.70 -5.60
CA PHE A 200 23.31 -0.07 -6.84
C PHE A 200 23.50 0.81 -8.10
N PHE A 201 22.70 1.87 -8.24
CA PHE A 201 22.80 2.76 -9.40
C PHE A 201 24.15 3.48 -9.49
N GLU A 202 24.75 3.82 -8.34
CA GLU A 202 26.07 4.45 -8.31
C GLU A 202 27.17 3.45 -8.68
N LYS A 203 27.08 2.21 -8.18
CA LYS A 203 27.98 1.12 -8.59
C LYS A 203 27.90 0.87 -10.09
N MET A 204 26.69 0.83 -10.64
CA MET A 204 26.47 0.65 -12.07
C MET A 204 27.05 1.80 -12.90
N ARG A 205 26.90 3.04 -12.43
CA ARG A 205 27.51 4.20 -13.07
C ARG A 205 29.04 4.06 -13.14
N ILE A 206 29.70 3.85 -12.00
CA ILE A 206 31.16 3.71 -11.91
C ILE A 206 31.65 2.56 -12.80
N ALA A 207 30.97 1.42 -12.77
CA ALA A 207 31.31 0.29 -13.63
C ALA A 207 31.16 0.62 -15.13
N SER A 208 30.14 1.39 -15.51
CA SER A 208 29.92 1.79 -16.90
C SER A 208 30.99 2.80 -17.36
N GLU A 209 31.35 3.77 -16.51
CA GLU A 209 32.45 4.71 -16.77
C GLU A 209 33.78 3.99 -16.98
N ALA A 210 34.13 3.05 -16.08
CA ALA A 210 35.34 2.24 -16.19
C ALA A 210 35.37 1.40 -17.48
N LEU A 211 34.24 0.77 -17.83
CA LEU A 211 34.15 -0.05 -19.04
C LEU A 211 34.34 0.78 -20.32
N VAL A 212 33.74 1.97 -20.38
CA VAL A 212 33.90 2.87 -21.52
C VAL A 212 35.31 3.41 -21.61
N ALA A 213 35.91 3.81 -20.49
CA ALA A 213 37.28 4.29 -20.47
C ALA A 213 38.25 3.22 -20.97
N LEU A 214 38.07 1.95 -20.58
CA LEU A 214 38.83 0.82 -21.11
C LEU A 214 38.63 0.64 -22.63
N ASN A 215 37.41 0.77 -23.14
CA ASN A 215 37.13 0.67 -24.57
C ASN A 215 37.79 1.80 -25.37
N MET A 216 37.80 3.01 -24.82
CA MET A 216 38.38 4.19 -25.46
C MET A 216 39.91 4.27 -25.31
N TYR A 217 40.51 3.51 -24.40
CA TYR A 217 41.95 3.58 -24.10
C TYR A 217 42.84 3.29 -25.31
N LYS A 218 42.51 2.27 -26.11
CA LYS A 218 43.24 1.92 -27.35
C LYS A 218 42.61 2.48 -28.62
N GLU A 219 41.61 3.34 -28.50
CA GLU A 219 41.02 3.99 -29.67
C GLU A 219 42.07 4.92 -30.31
N THR A 220 42.31 4.74 -31.61
CA THR A 220 43.30 5.52 -32.37
C THR A 220 42.64 6.63 -33.18
N SER A 221 41.32 6.53 -33.41
CA SER A 221 40.56 7.57 -34.09
C SER A 221 40.38 8.79 -33.20
N GLU A 222 41.11 9.87 -33.52
CA GLU A 222 40.97 11.16 -32.86
C GLU A 222 39.54 11.72 -32.98
N HIS A 223 38.87 11.43 -34.10
CA HIS A 223 37.46 11.79 -34.31
C HIS A 223 36.54 11.09 -33.29
N LYS A 224 36.71 9.79 -33.05
CA LYS A 224 35.93 9.07 -32.03
C LYS A 224 36.20 9.58 -30.60
N LYS A 225 37.45 9.95 -30.29
CA LYS A 225 37.78 10.56 -28.99
C LYS A 225 37.05 11.89 -28.78
N LYS A 226 37.03 12.75 -29.80
CA LYS A 226 36.27 14.01 -29.77
C LYS A 226 34.76 13.76 -29.59
N LEU A 227 34.20 12.79 -30.30
CA LEU A 227 32.80 12.41 -30.15
C LEU A 227 32.49 11.88 -28.73
N TYR A 228 33.40 11.12 -28.12
CA TYR A 228 33.25 10.67 -26.74
C TYR A 228 33.20 11.83 -25.75
N GLU A 229 34.13 12.79 -25.85
CA GLU A 229 34.11 13.98 -24.98
C GLU A 229 32.87 14.85 -25.21
N GLN A 230 32.41 14.98 -26.46
CA GLN A 230 31.15 15.66 -26.78
C GLN A 230 29.95 14.97 -26.11
N ALA A 231 29.81 13.65 -26.28
CA ALA A 231 28.75 12.86 -25.67
C ALA A 231 28.77 12.97 -24.13
N LYS A 232 29.96 12.87 -23.53
CA LYS A 232 30.17 13.00 -22.08
C LYS A 232 29.78 14.39 -21.59
N LYS A 233 30.16 15.47 -22.30
CA LYS A 233 29.78 16.85 -21.97
C LYS A 233 28.27 17.05 -22.04
N MET A 234 27.61 16.59 -23.10
CA MET A 234 26.16 16.71 -23.28
C MET A 234 25.39 15.99 -22.16
N MET A 235 25.74 14.73 -21.89
CA MET A 235 25.10 13.95 -20.83
C MET A 235 25.37 14.50 -19.44
N ASN A 236 26.60 14.96 -19.16
CA ASN A 236 26.90 15.62 -17.88
C ASN A 236 26.11 16.91 -17.70
N GLY A 237 25.84 17.65 -18.78
CA GLY A 237 24.92 18.78 -18.77
C GLY A 237 23.50 18.35 -18.36
N ALA A 238 22.96 17.31 -19.00
CA ALA A 238 21.63 16.78 -18.70
C ALA A 238 21.51 16.21 -17.27
N ILE A 239 22.58 15.60 -16.75
CA ILE A 239 22.67 15.13 -15.36
C ILE A 239 22.65 16.31 -14.38
N LYS A 240 23.49 17.34 -14.61
CA LYS A 240 23.56 18.53 -13.75
C LYS A 240 22.21 19.26 -13.70
N SER A 241 21.53 19.35 -14.84
CA SER A 241 20.19 19.92 -14.93
C SER A 241 19.07 18.98 -14.45
N ARG A 242 19.42 17.78 -13.96
CA ARG A 242 18.47 16.80 -13.41
C ARG A 242 17.37 16.38 -14.39
N PHE A 243 17.72 16.22 -15.67
CA PHE A 243 16.81 15.71 -16.70
C PHE A 243 16.82 14.17 -16.76
N ILE A 244 17.99 13.59 -16.46
CA ILE A 244 18.23 12.15 -16.49
C ILE A 244 19.08 11.72 -15.30
N ARG A 245 18.84 10.51 -14.82
CA ARG A 245 19.65 9.87 -13.78
C ARG A 245 21.03 9.49 -14.31
N GLN A 246 22.05 9.65 -13.48
CA GLN A 246 23.45 9.55 -13.91
C GLN A 246 23.84 8.17 -14.45
N ASP A 247 23.35 7.09 -13.86
CA ASP A 247 23.56 5.72 -14.33
C ASP A 247 22.97 5.46 -15.73
N ARG A 248 21.80 6.04 -16.03
CA ARG A 248 21.16 5.89 -17.35
C ARG A 248 21.89 6.68 -18.43
N ALA A 249 22.31 7.89 -18.10
CA ALA A 249 23.14 8.70 -18.99
C ALA A 249 24.45 7.97 -19.33
N MET A 250 25.11 7.38 -18.32
CA MET A 250 26.33 6.60 -18.54
C MET A 250 26.08 5.29 -19.30
N LYS A 251 24.94 4.63 -19.10
CA LYS A 251 24.58 3.45 -19.90
C LYS A 251 24.43 3.81 -21.39
N TRP A 252 23.88 4.98 -21.70
CA TRP A 252 23.77 5.44 -23.09
C TRP A 252 25.14 5.71 -23.74
N ILE A 253 26.05 6.34 -22.99
CA ILE A 253 27.44 6.53 -23.42
C ILE A 253 28.12 5.16 -23.63
N GLU A 254 27.90 4.23 -22.70
CA GLU A 254 28.42 2.87 -22.82
C GLU A 254 27.91 2.16 -24.05
N ASP A 255 26.61 2.21 -24.34
CA ASP A 255 26.04 1.54 -25.50
C ASP A 255 26.58 2.12 -26.82
N LEU A 256 26.83 3.43 -26.87
CA LEU A 256 27.46 4.06 -28.03
C LEU A 256 28.90 3.61 -28.23
N PHE A 257 29.74 3.69 -27.19
CA PHE A 257 31.19 3.56 -27.32
C PHE A 257 31.72 2.14 -27.01
N SER A 258 30.87 1.25 -26.49
CA SER A 258 31.19 -0.18 -26.37
C SER A 258 30.79 -0.97 -27.62
N SER A 259 30.02 -0.36 -28.52
CA SER A 259 29.66 -0.94 -29.81
C SER A 259 30.78 -0.80 -30.83
N LYS A 260 30.84 -1.67 -31.84
CA LYS A 260 31.76 -1.54 -32.98
C LYS A 260 31.26 -0.51 -34.02
N LEU A 261 30.50 0.50 -33.59
CA LEU A 261 29.94 1.47 -34.53
C LEU A 261 31.07 2.33 -35.17
N PRO A 262 30.94 2.65 -36.47
CA PRO A 262 31.81 3.61 -37.13
C PRO A 262 31.52 5.03 -36.62
N ALA A 263 32.50 5.92 -36.76
CA ALA A 263 32.46 7.24 -36.14
C ALA A 263 31.29 8.10 -36.66
N GLU A 264 30.96 8.00 -37.95
CA GLU A 264 29.87 8.73 -38.58
C GLU A 264 28.52 8.34 -37.98
N LYS A 265 28.32 7.05 -37.67
CA LYS A 265 27.10 6.58 -37.00
C LYS A 265 27.04 7.05 -35.54
N ILE A 266 28.18 7.15 -34.86
CA ILE A 266 28.24 7.70 -33.50
C ILE A 266 27.86 9.18 -33.54
N GLU A 267 28.43 9.95 -34.47
CA GLU A 267 28.12 11.36 -34.68
C GLU A 267 26.64 11.59 -35.00
N GLN A 268 26.05 10.81 -35.90
CA GLN A 268 24.61 10.87 -36.19
C GLN A 268 23.75 10.58 -34.94
N ASN A 269 24.15 9.62 -34.11
CA ASN A 269 23.42 9.33 -32.87
C ASN A 269 23.56 10.47 -31.85
N ILE A 270 24.73 11.12 -31.76
CA ILE A 270 24.94 12.27 -30.86
C ILE A 270 24.14 13.48 -31.37
N ASN A 271 24.38 13.91 -32.60
CA ASN A 271 23.79 15.15 -33.12
C ASN A 271 22.29 15.02 -33.40
N GLY A 272 21.79 13.82 -33.71
CA GLY A 272 20.37 13.55 -33.89
C GLY A 272 19.70 13.03 -32.63
N LYS A 273 19.84 11.73 -32.35
CA LYS A 273 19.05 11.05 -31.31
C LYS A 273 19.31 11.60 -29.90
N MET A 274 20.56 11.82 -29.52
CA MET A 274 20.91 12.30 -28.18
C MET A 274 20.35 13.70 -27.95
N THR A 275 20.59 14.63 -28.89
CA THR A 275 20.05 16.00 -28.83
C THR A 275 18.54 15.98 -28.69
N ASN A 276 17.84 15.19 -29.51
CA ASN A 276 16.38 15.07 -29.45
C ASN A 276 15.91 14.52 -28.10
N TYR A 277 16.53 13.46 -27.59
CA TYR A 277 16.16 12.88 -26.30
C TYR A 277 16.40 13.86 -25.15
N ILE A 278 17.51 14.58 -25.13
CA ILE A 278 17.76 15.61 -24.12
C ILE A 278 16.70 16.72 -24.20
N GLY A 279 16.32 17.15 -25.41
CA GLY A 279 15.24 18.11 -25.63
C GLY A 279 13.91 17.63 -25.05
N GLU A 280 13.53 16.39 -25.32
CA GLU A 280 12.31 15.79 -24.77
C GLU A 280 12.37 15.62 -23.25
N TRP A 281 13.49 15.15 -22.68
CA TRP A 281 13.65 15.06 -21.22
C TRP A 281 13.55 16.43 -20.55
N THR A 282 14.06 17.48 -21.21
CA THR A 282 13.96 18.86 -20.73
C THR A 282 12.52 19.32 -20.68
N LYS A 283 11.74 19.11 -21.75
CA LYS A 283 10.31 19.47 -21.80
C LYS A 283 9.52 18.77 -20.70
N VAL A 284 9.78 17.49 -20.50
CA VAL A 284 9.10 16.67 -19.48
C VAL A 284 9.47 17.11 -18.08
N LYS A 285 10.75 17.40 -17.81
CA LYS A 285 11.18 17.94 -16.52
C LYS A 285 10.53 19.29 -16.24
N TYR A 286 10.45 20.17 -17.23
CA TYR A 286 9.81 21.47 -17.07
C TYR A 286 8.31 21.35 -16.71
N ARG A 287 7.58 20.44 -17.37
CA ARG A 287 6.19 20.12 -17.01
C ARG A 287 6.09 19.62 -15.58
N TYR A 288 6.95 18.69 -15.19
CA TYR A 288 7.03 18.17 -13.82
C TYR A 288 7.30 19.28 -12.77
N ASP A 289 8.25 20.18 -13.03
CA ASP A 289 8.56 21.27 -12.09
C ASP A 289 7.40 22.26 -11.97
N ARG A 290 6.66 22.48 -13.05
CA ARG A 290 5.42 23.28 -13.03
C ARG A 290 4.32 22.58 -12.22
N ILE A 291 4.16 21.27 -12.37
CA ILE A 291 3.23 20.46 -11.59
C ILE A 291 3.57 20.57 -10.10
N LEU A 292 4.83 20.40 -9.71
CA LEU A 292 5.26 20.50 -8.30
C LEU A 292 4.91 21.86 -7.69
N ARG A 293 5.18 22.96 -8.41
CA ARG A 293 4.82 24.32 -7.96
C ARG A 293 3.31 24.50 -7.80
N ARG A 294 2.49 23.88 -8.67
CA ARG A 294 1.03 23.91 -8.51
C ARG A 294 0.59 23.07 -7.30
N MET A 295 1.21 21.91 -7.10
CA MET A 295 0.97 21.01 -5.96
C MET A 295 1.44 21.57 -4.60
N GLU A 296 2.17 22.69 -4.56
CA GLU A 296 2.42 23.43 -3.31
C GLU A 296 1.16 24.09 -2.77
N LYS A 297 0.19 24.43 -3.63
CA LYS A 297 -1.10 25.00 -3.24
C LYS A 297 -2.12 23.92 -2.84
N GLY A 298 -1.93 22.71 -3.32
CA GLY A 298 -2.74 21.54 -2.98
C GLY A 298 -2.50 20.40 -3.95
N VAL A 299 -2.48 19.18 -3.43
CA VAL A 299 -2.37 17.96 -4.23
C VAL A 299 -3.79 17.48 -4.56
N PRO A 300 -4.12 17.15 -5.82
CA PRO A 300 -5.43 16.58 -6.14
C PRO A 300 -5.64 15.22 -5.48
N PRO A 301 -6.86 14.93 -4.96
CA PRO A 301 -7.17 13.62 -4.42
C PRO A 301 -6.86 12.50 -5.40
N GLY A 302 -6.26 11.42 -4.89
CA GLY A 302 -5.82 10.29 -5.70
C GLY A 302 -4.54 10.51 -6.53
N THR A 303 -3.92 11.70 -6.47
CA THR A 303 -2.62 11.94 -7.12
C THR A 303 -1.46 11.74 -6.14
N GLU A 304 -0.47 10.96 -6.55
CA GLU A 304 0.79 10.80 -5.80
C GLU A 304 1.78 11.92 -6.17
N LYS A 305 2.20 12.71 -5.18
CA LYS A 305 3.24 13.73 -5.37
C LYS A 305 4.62 13.05 -5.34
N LEU A 306 5.20 12.78 -6.50
CA LEU A 306 6.54 12.22 -6.60
C LEU A 306 7.58 13.30 -6.31
N ASN A 307 8.55 13.00 -5.45
CA ASN A 307 9.75 13.82 -5.31
C ASN A 307 10.69 13.65 -6.53
N GLU A 308 11.66 14.54 -6.67
CA GLU A 308 12.50 14.58 -7.88
C GLU A 308 13.26 13.27 -8.10
N GLN A 309 13.72 12.63 -7.03
CA GLN A 309 14.42 11.35 -7.12
C GLN A 309 13.50 10.23 -7.60
N GLN A 310 12.27 10.15 -7.06
CA GLN A 310 11.25 9.20 -7.52
C GLN A 310 10.92 9.44 -8.99
N PHE A 311 10.71 10.70 -9.40
CA PHE A 311 10.44 11.06 -10.80
C PHE A 311 11.61 10.67 -11.72
N LEU A 312 12.85 10.93 -11.32
CA LEU A 312 14.04 10.55 -12.09
C LEU A 312 14.22 9.04 -12.21
N ASN A 313 13.68 8.26 -11.27
CA ASN A 313 13.69 6.80 -11.32
C ASN A 313 12.67 6.23 -12.31
N LEU A 314 11.65 6.99 -12.71
CA LEU A 314 10.71 6.58 -13.75
C LEU A 314 11.38 6.52 -15.13
N LEU A 315 11.05 5.53 -15.93
CA LEU A 315 11.35 5.45 -17.36
C LEU A 315 10.67 6.61 -18.11
N TYR A 316 11.15 6.91 -19.33
CA TYR A 316 10.63 8.06 -20.08
C TYR A 316 9.11 8.01 -20.30
N LYS A 317 8.56 6.84 -20.65
CA LYS A 317 7.12 6.67 -20.87
C LYS A 317 6.31 6.85 -19.57
N GLU A 318 6.82 6.34 -18.46
CA GLU A 318 6.23 6.53 -17.13
C GLU A 318 6.26 8.01 -16.71
N LYS A 319 7.36 8.72 -16.95
CA LYS A 319 7.46 10.17 -16.71
C LYS A 319 6.40 10.93 -17.50
N MET A 320 6.26 10.62 -18.79
CA MET A 320 5.28 11.24 -19.67
C MET A 320 3.85 11.03 -19.18
N SER A 321 3.47 9.78 -18.93
CA SER A 321 2.11 9.47 -18.46
C SER A 321 1.84 10.09 -17.09
N TYR A 322 2.83 10.14 -16.21
CA TYR A 322 2.71 10.82 -14.91
C TYR A 322 2.46 12.32 -15.06
N VAL A 323 3.23 13.04 -15.88
CA VAL A 323 3.03 14.48 -16.05
C VAL A 323 1.72 14.82 -16.75
N GLU A 324 1.28 14.00 -17.70
CA GLU A 324 -0.02 14.15 -18.36
C GLU A 324 -1.16 14.00 -17.33
N GLU A 325 -1.17 12.92 -16.57
CA GLU A 325 -2.22 12.67 -15.59
C GLU A 325 -2.25 13.73 -14.48
N ALA A 326 -1.09 14.12 -13.95
CA ALA A 326 -1.00 15.14 -12.92
C ALA A 326 -1.44 16.52 -13.43
N GLU A 327 -1.18 16.86 -14.69
CA GLU A 327 -1.70 18.10 -15.30
C GLU A 327 -3.23 18.07 -15.42
N HIS A 328 -3.82 16.96 -15.87
CA HIS A 328 -5.27 16.82 -15.94
C HIS A 328 -5.93 16.90 -14.56
N ALA A 329 -5.39 16.19 -13.57
CA ALA A 329 -5.91 16.22 -12.20
C ALA A 329 -5.82 17.63 -11.57
N LEU A 330 -4.74 18.37 -11.81
CA LEU A 330 -4.61 19.75 -11.33
C LEU A 330 -5.56 20.72 -12.05
N ASN A 331 -5.76 20.56 -13.36
CA ASN A 331 -6.68 21.41 -14.10
C ASN A 331 -8.11 21.27 -13.60
N LEU A 332 -8.48 20.05 -13.18
CA LEU A 332 -9.79 19.75 -12.64
C LEU A 332 -10.08 20.49 -11.31
N ILE A 333 -9.05 20.72 -10.48
CA ILE A 333 -9.16 21.60 -9.31
C ILE A 333 -9.45 23.04 -9.73
N ASP A 334 -8.75 23.53 -10.77
CA ASP A 334 -8.82 24.93 -11.19
C ASP A 334 -10.14 25.26 -11.91
N THR A 335 -10.66 24.34 -12.72
CA THR A 335 -11.90 24.56 -13.51
C THR A 335 -13.16 24.18 -12.74
N GLY A 336 -13.03 23.44 -11.64
CA GLY A 336 -14.15 22.83 -10.95
C GLY A 336 -14.75 21.66 -11.73
N PHE A 337 -15.76 21.05 -11.13
CA PHE A 337 -16.37 19.82 -11.64
C PHE A 337 -17.69 20.13 -12.35
N SER A 338 -17.96 19.36 -13.41
CA SER A 338 -19.26 19.39 -14.07
C SER A 338 -20.12 18.23 -13.59
N SER A 339 -21.44 18.36 -13.73
CA SER A 339 -22.40 17.29 -13.47
C SER A 339 -22.49 16.26 -14.62
N ARG A 340 -21.61 16.35 -15.64
CA ARG A 340 -21.58 15.35 -16.72
C ARG A 340 -21.13 14.01 -16.16
N GLU A 341 -21.85 12.94 -16.53
CA GLU A 341 -21.55 11.57 -16.10
C GLU A 341 -20.08 11.19 -16.34
N ILE A 342 -19.52 11.61 -17.48
CA ILE A 342 -18.13 11.34 -17.86
C ILE A 342 -17.11 11.90 -16.87
N ASP A 343 -17.39 13.05 -16.26
CA ASP A 343 -16.47 13.68 -15.31
C ASP A 343 -16.45 12.92 -13.97
N GLY A 344 -17.60 12.40 -13.55
CA GLY A 344 -17.67 11.43 -12.45
C GLY A 344 -16.87 10.16 -12.76
N MET A 345 -17.03 9.58 -13.95
CA MET A 345 -16.28 8.37 -14.33
C MET A 345 -14.76 8.59 -14.33
N LYS A 346 -14.29 9.75 -14.79
CA LYS A 346 -12.86 10.12 -14.73
C LYS A 346 -12.33 10.16 -13.29
N LEU A 347 -13.13 10.65 -12.34
CA LEU A 347 -12.76 10.61 -10.92
C LEU A 347 -12.69 9.20 -10.37
N GLU A 348 -13.66 8.37 -10.71
CA GLU A 348 -13.69 6.96 -10.32
C GLU A 348 -12.43 6.25 -10.85
N ILE A 349 -12.06 6.46 -12.12
CA ILE A 349 -10.82 5.93 -12.71
C ILE A 349 -9.59 6.40 -11.92
N ARG A 350 -9.48 7.70 -11.60
CA ARG A 350 -8.36 8.24 -10.80
C ARG A 350 -8.26 7.61 -9.41
N SER A 351 -9.39 7.50 -8.72
CA SER A 351 -9.44 6.89 -7.39
C SER A 351 -8.97 5.42 -7.46
N LEU A 352 -9.43 4.67 -8.46
CA LEU A 352 -9.01 3.29 -8.68
C LEU A 352 -7.52 3.18 -9.02
N MET A 353 -6.98 4.07 -9.87
CA MET A 353 -5.53 4.15 -10.15
C MET A 353 -4.72 4.43 -8.88
N ALA A 354 -5.18 5.36 -8.03
CA ALA A 354 -4.52 5.73 -6.78
C ALA A 354 -4.46 4.54 -5.80
N GLN A 355 -5.53 3.74 -5.77
CA GLN A 355 -5.64 2.49 -5.01
C GLN A 355 -4.95 1.29 -5.71
N LYS A 356 -4.35 1.49 -6.89
CA LYS A 356 -3.74 0.45 -7.73
C LYS A 356 -4.69 -0.69 -8.10
N ASP A 357 -5.98 -0.36 -8.18
CA ASP A 357 -7.04 -1.26 -8.65
C ASP A 357 -7.15 -1.16 -10.18
N TRP A 358 -6.16 -1.76 -10.86
CA TRP A 358 -6.02 -1.65 -12.31
C TRP A 358 -7.15 -2.33 -13.09
N GLU A 359 -7.65 -3.47 -12.59
CA GLU A 359 -8.80 -4.17 -13.16
C GLU A 359 -10.03 -3.25 -13.14
N GLY A 360 -10.40 -2.71 -11.98
CA GLY A 360 -11.55 -1.82 -11.86
C GLY A 360 -11.38 -0.54 -12.68
N ALA A 361 -10.18 0.05 -12.67
CA ALA A 361 -9.89 1.23 -13.48
C ALA A 361 -10.12 0.96 -14.98
N LYS A 362 -9.73 -0.21 -15.49
CA LYS A 362 -9.94 -0.61 -16.89
C LYS A 362 -11.43 -0.84 -17.22
N GLU A 363 -12.20 -1.41 -16.30
CA GLU A 363 -13.64 -1.61 -16.48
C GLU A 363 -14.37 -0.27 -16.61
N VAL A 364 -14.11 0.67 -15.69
CA VAL A 364 -14.71 2.00 -15.72
C VAL A 364 -14.23 2.79 -16.94
N LEU A 365 -12.95 2.68 -17.29
CA LEU A 365 -12.38 3.29 -18.50
C LEU A 365 -13.08 2.82 -19.78
N LYS A 366 -13.41 1.53 -19.88
CA LYS A 366 -14.14 0.97 -21.03
C LYS A 366 -15.54 1.61 -21.15
N SER A 367 -16.26 1.73 -20.04
CA SER A 367 -17.57 2.39 -19.99
C SER A 367 -17.47 3.89 -20.31
N ALA A 368 -16.47 4.58 -19.77
CA ALA A 368 -16.23 5.99 -20.03
C ALA A 368 -15.92 6.26 -21.51
N LYS A 369 -15.09 5.42 -22.14
CA LYS A 369 -14.77 5.54 -23.57
C LYS A 369 -15.99 5.38 -24.48
N ALA A 370 -17.03 4.67 -24.05
CA ALA A 370 -18.25 4.50 -24.83
C ALA A 370 -19.09 5.79 -24.96
N ILE A 371 -18.93 6.74 -24.04
CA ILE A 371 -19.70 8.00 -24.00
C ILE A 371 -18.82 9.25 -24.17
N ALA A 372 -17.50 9.08 -24.31
CA ALA A 372 -16.53 10.18 -24.37
C ALA A 372 -16.61 10.97 -25.69
N GLN A 373 -16.43 12.28 -25.61
CA GLN A 373 -16.44 13.19 -26.76
C GLN A 373 -15.33 14.25 -26.62
N GLY A 374 -14.80 14.72 -27.76
CA GLY A 374 -13.84 15.84 -27.79
C GLY A 374 -12.62 15.62 -26.90
N GLU A 375 -12.36 16.57 -26.00
CA GLU A 375 -11.21 16.54 -25.07
C GLU A 375 -11.26 15.34 -24.09
N ASP A 376 -12.45 14.80 -23.80
CA ASP A 376 -12.62 13.66 -22.90
C ASP A 376 -11.88 12.41 -23.43
N ILE A 377 -11.83 12.24 -24.76
CA ILE A 377 -11.12 11.11 -25.41
C ILE A 377 -9.62 11.18 -25.10
N TYR A 378 -9.02 12.36 -25.22
CA TYR A 378 -7.59 12.55 -24.98
C TYR A 378 -7.20 12.33 -23.53
N GLU A 379 -8.05 12.78 -22.59
CA GLU A 379 -7.85 12.57 -21.15
C GLU A 379 -7.97 11.07 -20.79
N LEU A 380 -8.99 10.37 -21.30
CA LEU A 380 -9.12 8.92 -21.06
C LEU A 380 -7.98 8.12 -21.67
N ASP A 381 -7.46 8.53 -22.83
CA ASP A 381 -6.28 7.90 -23.43
C ASP A 381 -5.01 8.16 -22.62
N SER A 382 -4.90 9.31 -21.93
CA SER A 382 -3.85 9.56 -20.95
C SER A 382 -3.95 8.60 -19.76
N MET A 383 -5.15 8.43 -19.19
CA MET A 383 -5.39 7.48 -18.10
C MET A 383 -5.06 6.04 -18.51
N ASP A 384 -5.47 5.62 -19.72
CA ASP A 384 -5.13 4.29 -20.27
C ASP A 384 -3.61 4.10 -20.40
N ARG A 385 -2.88 5.11 -20.89
CA ARG A 385 -1.42 5.09 -20.93
C ARG A 385 -0.82 4.97 -19.54
N PHE A 386 -1.33 5.73 -18.56
CA PHE A 386 -0.88 5.67 -17.18
C PHE A 386 -1.06 4.25 -16.62
N ILE A 387 -2.25 3.68 -16.71
CA ILE A 387 -2.54 2.30 -16.28
C ILE A 387 -1.55 1.33 -16.92
N LYS A 388 -1.35 1.40 -18.24
CA LYS A 388 -0.42 0.51 -18.96
C LYS A 388 1.04 0.64 -18.51
N GLN A 389 1.50 1.83 -18.13
CA GLN A 389 2.89 2.03 -17.69
C GLN A 389 3.10 1.63 -16.22
N PHE A 390 2.09 1.79 -15.36
CA PHE A 390 2.23 1.56 -13.92
C PHE A 390 1.65 0.23 -13.42
N SER A 391 0.83 -0.47 -14.22
CA SER A 391 0.41 -1.83 -13.92
C SER A 391 1.56 -2.82 -14.15
N SER A 392 2.02 -3.52 -13.11
CA SER A 392 2.95 -4.64 -13.25
C SER A 392 2.24 -5.81 -13.95
N VAL A 393 2.92 -6.46 -14.91
CA VAL A 393 2.44 -7.66 -15.65
C VAL A 393 2.17 -8.88 -14.73
N GLU A 394 2.41 -8.77 -13.42
CA GLU A 394 2.33 -9.87 -12.45
C GLU A 394 0.91 -10.29 -12.02
N GLU A 395 -0.16 -9.68 -12.54
CA GLU A 395 -1.50 -10.27 -12.43
C GLU A 395 -1.67 -11.34 -13.52
N LYS A 396 -0.96 -12.47 -13.38
CA LYS A 396 -1.35 -13.69 -14.09
C LYS A 396 -2.66 -14.16 -13.48
N GLU A 397 -3.76 -13.81 -14.14
CA GLU A 397 -5.09 -14.34 -13.88
C GLU A 397 -5.04 -15.88 -13.87
N THR A 398 -5.29 -16.48 -12.72
CA THR A 398 -5.74 -17.87 -12.64
C THR A 398 -7.19 -17.90 -13.10
N ALA A 399 -7.39 -17.91 -14.42
CA ALA A 399 -8.71 -17.88 -15.07
C ALA A 399 -9.67 -19.03 -14.63
N ASN A 400 -9.18 -20.03 -13.90
CA ASN A 400 -9.91 -21.23 -13.50
C ASN A 400 -10.17 -21.38 -11.99
N GLU A 401 -10.08 -20.31 -11.21
CA GLU A 401 -10.36 -20.40 -9.77
C GLU A 401 -11.86 -20.65 -9.50
N SER A 402 -12.17 -21.60 -8.61
CA SER A 402 -13.54 -21.94 -8.22
C SER A 402 -14.15 -20.84 -7.34
N ALA A 403 -15.48 -20.71 -7.33
CA ALA A 403 -16.16 -19.74 -6.45
C ALA A 403 -15.86 -19.99 -4.97
N ALA A 404 -15.76 -21.26 -4.56
CA ALA A 404 -15.37 -21.64 -3.20
C ALA A 404 -13.97 -21.14 -2.84
N ASN A 405 -12.98 -21.33 -3.72
CA ASN A 405 -11.62 -20.86 -3.49
C ASN A 405 -11.54 -19.33 -3.42
N ILE A 406 -12.27 -18.62 -4.29
CA ILE A 406 -12.34 -17.14 -4.25
C ILE A 406 -12.95 -16.67 -2.92
N ASN A 407 -13.98 -17.37 -2.42
CA ASN A 407 -14.61 -17.03 -1.15
C ASN A 407 -13.69 -17.32 0.05
N GLU A 408 -12.94 -18.44 0.03
CA GLU A 408 -11.89 -18.73 1.01
C GLU A 408 -10.76 -17.69 0.99
N ASP A 409 -10.40 -17.20 -0.20
CA ASP A 409 -9.44 -16.12 -0.36
C ASP A 409 -9.92 -14.83 0.31
N ILE A 410 -11.21 -14.48 0.17
CA ILE A 410 -11.81 -13.34 0.88
C ILE A 410 -11.76 -13.58 2.40
N ARG A 411 -12.11 -14.77 2.88
CA ARG A 411 -12.05 -15.13 4.32
C ARG A 411 -10.63 -15.01 4.87
N ARG A 412 -9.65 -15.50 4.12
CA ARG A 412 -8.23 -15.42 4.48
C ARG A 412 -7.76 -13.97 4.60
N GLU A 413 -8.12 -13.11 3.65
CA GLU A 413 -7.77 -11.69 3.70
C GLU A 413 -8.54 -10.94 4.80
N LEU A 414 -9.83 -11.28 5.03
CA LEU A 414 -10.62 -10.78 6.16
C LEU A 414 -10.00 -11.16 7.52
N GLY A 415 -9.28 -12.27 7.55
CA GLY A 415 -8.45 -12.68 8.68
C GLY A 415 -7.33 -11.70 9.08
N ASN A 416 -6.89 -10.85 8.14
CA ASN A 416 -5.90 -9.81 8.41
C ASN A 416 -6.53 -8.50 8.92
N VAL A 417 -7.86 -8.40 8.90
CA VAL A 417 -8.63 -7.24 9.38
C VAL A 417 -8.79 -7.35 10.89
N PRO A 418 -8.50 -6.29 11.67
CA PRO A 418 -8.70 -6.30 13.12
C PRO A 418 -10.15 -6.61 13.49
N ALA A 419 -10.32 -7.40 14.55
CA ALA A 419 -11.63 -7.80 15.05
C ALA A 419 -12.57 -6.59 15.28
N SER A 420 -12.03 -5.48 15.78
CA SER A 420 -12.76 -4.25 16.07
C SER A 420 -13.51 -3.66 14.87
N ILE A 421 -13.03 -3.88 13.64
CA ILE A 421 -13.66 -3.37 12.41
C ILE A 421 -14.13 -4.49 11.46
N GLN A 422 -13.93 -5.76 11.84
CA GLN A 422 -14.20 -6.89 10.97
C GLN A 422 -15.69 -7.01 10.62
N LYS A 423 -16.58 -6.65 11.56
CA LYS A 423 -18.03 -6.62 11.34
C LYS A 423 -18.43 -5.66 10.21
N LEU A 424 -17.86 -4.46 10.17
CA LEU A 424 -18.08 -3.48 9.11
C LEU A 424 -17.70 -4.05 7.74
N TYR A 425 -16.53 -4.71 7.66
CA TYR A 425 -16.05 -5.35 6.44
C TYR A 425 -16.96 -6.49 5.98
N ILE A 426 -17.38 -7.37 6.90
CA ILE A 426 -18.29 -8.48 6.61
C ILE A 426 -19.60 -7.94 6.02
N GLN A 427 -20.22 -6.95 6.67
CA GLN A 427 -21.47 -6.36 6.20
C GLN A 427 -21.31 -5.69 4.83
N ALA A 428 -20.22 -4.96 4.61
CA ALA A 428 -19.92 -4.34 3.32
C ALA A 428 -19.73 -5.39 2.21
N LEU A 429 -19.02 -6.50 2.49
CA LEU A 429 -18.83 -7.61 1.56
C LEU A 429 -20.16 -8.33 1.23
N GLN A 430 -21.04 -8.49 2.22
CA GLN A 430 -22.37 -9.08 2.05
C GLN A 430 -23.29 -8.21 1.19
N TYR A 431 -23.17 -6.88 1.27
CA TYR A 431 -23.88 -5.97 0.37
C TYR A 431 -23.35 -5.99 -1.07
N GLY A 432 -22.13 -6.48 -1.27
CA GLY A 432 -21.57 -6.73 -2.60
C GLY A 432 -20.43 -5.78 -3.00
N PRO A 433 -19.92 -5.93 -4.22
CA PRO A 433 -18.65 -5.34 -4.65
C PRO A 433 -18.65 -3.80 -4.64
N GLN A 434 -19.78 -3.17 -4.96
CA GLN A 434 -19.87 -1.70 -5.00
C GLN A 434 -19.76 -1.08 -3.60
N VAL A 435 -20.52 -1.59 -2.63
CA VAL A 435 -20.52 -1.07 -1.26
C VAL A 435 -19.13 -1.23 -0.65
N PHE A 436 -18.54 -2.42 -0.82
CA PHE A 436 -17.20 -2.70 -0.34
C PHE A 436 -16.13 -1.82 -1.02
N ALA A 437 -16.22 -1.59 -2.34
CA ALA A 437 -15.30 -0.71 -3.04
C ALA A 437 -15.40 0.76 -2.59
N SER A 438 -16.62 1.22 -2.30
CA SER A 438 -16.86 2.59 -1.81
C SER A 438 -16.27 2.76 -0.41
N LEU A 439 -16.49 1.79 0.50
CA LEU A 439 -15.90 1.77 1.84
C LEU A 439 -14.36 1.86 1.76
N CYS A 440 -13.74 0.98 0.96
CA CYS A 440 -12.29 0.97 0.75
C CYS A 440 -11.77 2.31 0.21
N THR A 441 -12.57 3.00 -0.60
CA THR A 441 -12.21 4.30 -1.16
C THR A 441 -12.21 5.38 -0.08
N LEU A 442 -13.23 5.42 0.78
CA LEU A 442 -13.29 6.40 1.87
C LEU A 442 -12.14 6.20 2.87
N GLU A 443 -11.79 4.95 3.15
CA GLU A 443 -10.62 4.62 3.99
C GLU A 443 -9.30 5.01 3.32
N TYR A 444 -9.18 4.81 2.00
CA TYR A 444 -8.01 5.23 1.25
C TYR A 444 -7.85 6.75 1.25
N ASN A 445 -8.94 7.51 1.17
CA ASN A 445 -8.89 8.97 1.21
C ASN A 445 -8.28 9.49 2.52
N ARG A 446 -8.54 8.85 3.67
CA ARG A 446 -7.81 9.12 4.93
C ARG A 446 -6.31 8.90 4.75
N THR A 447 -5.90 7.76 4.20
CA THR A 447 -4.48 7.47 3.92
C THR A 447 -3.85 8.52 3.00
N TRP A 448 -4.56 8.94 1.96
CA TRP A 448 -4.10 9.98 1.03
C TRP A 448 -3.95 11.34 1.73
N CYS A 449 -4.92 11.73 2.57
CA CYS A 449 -4.88 12.97 3.35
C CYS A 449 -3.64 13.03 4.27
N TRP A 450 -3.33 11.93 4.96
CA TRP A 450 -2.12 11.82 5.79
C TRP A 450 -0.83 11.94 4.99
N ASN A 451 -0.72 11.20 3.88
CA ASN A 451 0.48 11.22 3.04
C ASN A 451 0.80 12.62 2.47
N ASN A 452 -0.21 13.50 2.37
CA ASN A 452 -0.07 14.85 1.85
C ASN A 452 -0.14 15.94 2.94
N GLY A 453 -0.20 15.56 4.22
CA GLY A 453 -0.17 16.50 5.36
C GLY A 453 -1.49 17.21 5.66
N TYR A 454 -2.59 16.81 5.01
CA TYR A 454 -3.94 17.33 5.30
C TYR A 454 -4.47 16.80 6.63
N LEU A 455 -4.10 15.57 6.98
CA LEU A 455 -4.38 14.95 8.28
C LEU A 455 -3.07 14.47 8.91
N ASP A 456 -3.10 14.39 10.24
CA ASP A 456 -2.12 13.75 11.11
C ASP A 456 -2.84 13.45 12.44
N ALA A 457 -2.17 12.80 13.39
CA ALA A 457 -2.79 12.38 14.64
C ALA A 457 -3.43 13.58 15.40
N GLU A 458 -2.69 14.69 15.51
CA GLU A 458 -3.14 15.89 16.21
C GLU A 458 -4.35 16.54 15.51
N LYS A 459 -4.31 16.64 14.17
CA LYS A 459 -5.42 17.17 13.38
C LYS A 459 -6.65 16.30 13.48
N GLU A 460 -6.51 14.97 13.43
CA GLU A 460 -7.64 14.05 13.56
C GLU A 460 -8.28 14.13 14.93
N ASP A 461 -7.51 14.24 16.01
CA ASP A 461 -8.04 14.41 17.37
C ASP A 461 -8.77 15.75 17.51
N ASN A 462 -8.20 16.82 16.96
CA ASN A 462 -8.83 18.14 16.94
C ASN A 462 -10.13 18.15 16.13
N LEU A 463 -10.16 17.49 14.97
CA LEU A 463 -11.35 17.36 14.13
C LEU A 463 -12.40 16.50 14.83
N TYR A 464 -12.00 15.42 15.49
CA TYR A 464 -12.91 14.59 16.27
C TYR A 464 -13.59 15.40 17.37
N ASN A 465 -12.84 16.19 18.16
CA ASN A 465 -13.45 17.02 19.21
C ASN A 465 -14.39 18.11 18.66
N LYS A 466 -14.10 18.64 17.46
CA LYS A 466 -14.98 19.62 16.80
C LYS A 466 -16.22 18.98 16.17
N SER A 467 -16.11 17.73 15.76
CA SER A 467 -17.16 16.99 15.06
C SER A 467 -18.46 16.92 15.87
N PHE A 468 -18.37 16.93 17.21
CA PHE A 468 -19.53 16.96 18.10
C PHE A 468 -20.44 18.14 17.76
N LYS A 469 -19.89 19.35 17.85
CA LYS A 469 -20.63 20.59 17.56
C LYS A 469 -20.93 20.76 16.07
N ASP A 470 -19.98 20.41 15.20
CA ASP A 470 -20.15 20.57 13.75
C ASP A 470 -21.31 19.71 13.23
N THR A 471 -21.49 18.52 13.80
CA THR A 471 -22.55 17.59 13.43
C THR A 471 -23.92 18.07 13.89
N GLU A 472 -24.04 18.53 15.14
CA GLU A 472 -25.27 19.16 15.65
C GLU A 472 -25.69 20.34 14.77
N GLU A 473 -24.73 21.21 14.40
CA GLU A 473 -24.97 22.35 13.51
C GLU A 473 -25.52 21.89 12.14
N ILE A 474 -25.00 20.80 11.58
CA ILE A 474 -25.46 20.22 10.31
C ILE A 474 -26.88 19.66 10.44
N VAL A 475 -27.19 18.94 11.51
CA VAL A 475 -28.53 18.35 11.71
C VAL A 475 -29.59 19.45 11.91
N GLU A 476 -29.25 20.50 12.65
CA GLU A 476 -30.15 21.62 12.94
C GLU A 476 -30.33 22.58 11.76
N ASN A 477 -29.22 22.97 11.10
CA ASN A 477 -29.19 24.08 10.14
C ASN A 477 -28.94 23.64 8.70
N GLY A 478 -28.66 22.35 8.47
CA GLY A 478 -28.39 21.75 7.16
C GLY A 478 -26.93 21.90 6.70
N HIS A 479 -26.65 21.32 5.53
CA HIS A 479 -25.31 21.24 4.97
C HIS A 479 -24.76 22.55 4.42
N LYS A 480 -23.46 22.78 4.64
CA LYS A 480 -22.69 23.89 4.06
C LYS A 480 -22.52 23.66 2.56
N LYS A 481 -22.79 24.68 1.74
CA LYS A 481 -22.59 24.59 0.28
C LYS A 481 -21.12 24.48 -0.16
N ARG A 482 -20.19 24.96 0.67
CA ARG A 482 -18.73 24.98 0.43
C ARG A 482 -17.98 24.77 1.74
N GLY A 483 -16.75 24.28 1.65
CA GLY A 483 -15.87 24.03 2.79
C GLY A 483 -15.94 22.59 3.27
N LEU A 484 -15.11 22.26 4.25
CA LEU A 484 -15.06 20.94 4.89
C LEU A 484 -16.28 20.72 5.78
N GLU A 485 -16.96 19.59 5.65
CA GLU A 485 -17.88 19.07 6.65
C GLU A 485 -17.23 17.99 7.50
N ASN A 486 -17.57 18.00 8.79
CA ASN A 486 -16.92 17.18 9.80
C ASN A 486 -18.01 16.53 10.64
N ILE A 487 -18.34 15.28 10.29
CA ILE A 487 -19.52 14.56 10.76
C ILE A 487 -19.06 13.47 11.72
N ASN A 488 -19.78 13.30 12.83
CA ASN A 488 -19.63 12.20 13.75
C ASN A 488 -20.96 11.47 13.88
N LEU A 489 -21.01 10.23 13.38
CA LEU A 489 -22.26 9.48 13.37
C LEU A 489 -22.63 8.97 14.76
N ASP A 490 -21.67 8.79 15.66
CA ASP A 490 -21.88 8.08 16.94
C ASP A 490 -22.63 8.94 17.98
N ILE A 491 -22.74 10.25 17.76
CA ILE A 491 -23.33 11.18 18.74
C ILE A 491 -24.80 11.48 18.47
N ILE A 492 -25.30 11.06 17.31
CA ILE A 492 -26.65 11.38 16.84
C ILE A 492 -27.54 10.15 17.00
N GLU A 493 -28.79 10.36 17.35
CA GLU A 493 -29.79 9.30 17.37
C GLU A 493 -30.01 8.67 15.97
N ASP A 494 -30.33 7.37 15.93
CA ASP A 494 -30.44 6.60 14.68
C ASP A 494 -31.43 7.19 13.66
N ASN A 495 -32.51 7.82 14.13
CA ASN A 495 -33.52 8.49 13.31
C ASN A 495 -33.05 9.81 12.69
N GLU A 496 -31.95 10.39 13.17
CA GLU A 496 -31.40 11.68 12.70
C GLU A 496 -30.08 11.53 11.94
N LYS A 497 -29.45 10.35 11.97
CA LYS A 497 -28.23 10.02 11.20
C LYS A 497 -28.37 10.29 9.69
N ASP A 498 -29.58 10.21 9.13
CA ASP A 498 -29.87 10.55 7.74
C ASP A 498 -29.65 12.04 7.43
N LYS A 499 -29.99 12.92 8.37
CA LYS A 499 -29.83 14.38 8.22
C LYS A 499 -28.36 14.82 8.30
N ALA A 500 -27.54 14.02 8.97
CA ALA A 500 -26.12 14.31 9.14
C ALA A 500 -25.28 13.93 7.92
N MET A 501 -25.76 13.01 7.10
CA MET A 501 -25.05 12.54 5.91
C MET A 501 -25.24 13.50 4.74
N ARG A 502 -24.12 14.01 4.23
CA ARG A 502 -24.14 14.99 3.14
C ARG A 502 -24.77 14.43 1.84
N PRO A 503 -25.74 15.14 1.25
CA PRO A 503 -26.23 14.82 -0.09
C PRO A 503 -25.23 15.33 -1.16
N TYR A 504 -24.69 14.39 -1.93
CA TYR A 504 -23.68 14.67 -2.95
C TYR A 504 -24.25 14.95 -4.36
N GLU A 505 -25.58 15.01 -4.51
CA GLU A 505 -26.26 15.20 -5.80
C GLU A 505 -25.82 16.46 -6.57
N ASN A 506 -25.47 17.54 -5.86
CA ASN A 506 -25.04 18.81 -6.43
C ASN A 506 -23.95 19.52 -5.62
N THR A 507 -23.27 18.81 -4.71
CA THR A 507 -22.25 19.41 -3.85
C THR A 507 -20.95 18.62 -3.87
N TRP A 508 -19.85 19.30 -4.20
CA TRP A 508 -18.53 18.69 -4.35
C TRP A 508 -17.62 19.33 -3.32
N ALA A 509 -17.66 18.78 -2.11
CA ALA A 509 -16.93 19.32 -0.98
C ALA A 509 -16.29 18.20 -0.15
N PRO A 510 -15.10 18.45 0.42
CA PRO A 510 -14.47 17.52 1.35
C PRO A 510 -15.39 17.24 2.53
N THR A 511 -15.48 15.98 2.92
CA THR A 511 -16.20 15.55 4.12
C THR A 511 -15.34 14.56 4.91
N ILE A 512 -15.32 14.71 6.22
CA ILE A 512 -14.73 13.75 7.14
C ILE A 512 -15.86 13.14 7.95
N ILE A 513 -15.90 11.81 7.98
CA ILE A 513 -16.85 11.03 8.78
C ILE A 513 -16.05 10.32 9.87
N HIS A 514 -16.41 10.59 11.11
CA HIS A 514 -15.99 9.86 12.29
C HIS A 514 -17.07 8.85 12.65
N MET A 515 -16.65 7.61 12.93
CA MET A 515 -17.54 6.60 13.51
C MET A 515 -16.77 5.54 14.29
N ASP A 516 -17.47 4.85 15.18
CA ASP A 516 -17.06 3.62 15.83
C ASP A 516 -17.64 2.42 15.07
N ALA A 517 -16.79 1.49 14.65
CA ALA A 517 -17.26 0.30 13.93
C ALA A 517 -18.02 -0.70 14.82
N SER A 518 -18.02 -0.50 16.14
CA SER A 518 -18.85 -1.23 17.08
C SER A 518 -20.29 -0.69 17.18
N ASP A 519 -20.52 0.58 16.83
CA ASP A 519 -21.85 1.17 16.75
C ASP A 519 -22.59 0.63 15.52
N GLY A 520 -23.58 -0.23 15.78
CA GLY A 520 -24.40 -0.85 14.74
C GLY A 520 -25.22 0.15 13.93
N GLY A 521 -25.70 1.23 14.54
CA GLY A 521 -26.48 2.28 13.88
C GLY A 521 -25.61 3.11 12.94
N SER A 522 -24.42 3.53 13.40
CA SER A 522 -23.44 4.27 12.58
C SER A 522 -22.97 3.42 11.39
N CYS A 523 -22.61 2.16 11.63
CA CYS A 523 -22.23 1.23 10.58
C CYS A 523 -23.35 1.04 9.55
N ASN A 524 -24.58 0.77 10.01
CA ASN A 524 -25.71 0.56 9.11
C ASN A 524 -26.01 1.81 8.27
N ARG A 525 -25.97 3.01 8.87
CA ARG A 525 -26.17 4.26 8.12
C ARG A 525 -25.12 4.42 7.04
N LEU A 526 -23.84 4.30 7.39
CA LEU A 526 -22.75 4.42 6.42
C LEU A 526 -22.94 3.42 5.28
N LEU A 527 -23.13 2.14 5.58
CA LEU A 527 -23.26 1.10 4.55
C LEU A 527 -24.51 1.27 3.68
N ASN A 528 -25.62 1.77 4.24
CA ASN A 528 -26.81 2.12 3.47
C ASN A 528 -26.54 3.27 2.50
N GLU A 529 -25.82 4.30 2.92
CA GLU A 529 -25.39 5.38 2.04
C GLU A 529 -24.55 4.85 0.87
N LEU A 530 -23.62 3.94 1.15
CA LEU A 530 -22.71 3.36 0.15
C LEU A 530 -23.40 2.48 -0.91
N LYS A 531 -24.66 2.08 -0.72
CA LYS A 531 -25.45 1.35 -1.75
C LYS A 531 -25.72 2.21 -2.98
N GLY A 532 -25.85 3.53 -2.80
CA GLY A 532 -25.92 4.48 -3.91
C GLY A 532 -24.55 4.63 -4.59
N LYS A 533 -24.53 4.59 -5.93
CA LYS A 533 -23.31 4.92 -6.68
C LYS A 533 -23.18 6.43 -6.75
N GLU A 534 -22.38 7.01 -5.86
CA GLU A 534 -22.17 8.46 -5.77
C GLU A 534 -20.68 8.79 -5.84
N ARG A 535 -20.22 9.11 -7.06
CA ARG A 535 -18.79 9.27 -7.35
C ARG A 535 -18.20 10.52 -6.70
N ALA A 536 -19.00 11.56 -6.46
CA ALA A 536 -18.55 12.76 -5.78
C ALA A 536 -18.27 12.49 -4.30
N ARG A 537 -19.15 11.72 -3.64
CA ARG A 537 -18.93 11.23 -2.26
C ARG A 537 -17.65 10.43 -2.17
N ASP A 538 -17.51 9.42 -3.03
CA ASP A 538 -16.37 8.51 -2.97
C ASP A 538 -15.04 9.25 -3.21
N TYR A 539 -15.04 10.31 -4.00
CA TYR A 539 -13.84 11.10 -4.26
C TYR A 539 -13.47 12.07 -3.12
N TRP A 540 -14.46 12.63 -2.41
CA TRP A 540 -14.24 13.73 -1.45
C TRP A 540 -14.39 13.35 0.02
N THR A 541 -14.90 12.15 0.32
CA THR A 541 -15.17 11.74 1.71
C THR A 541 -14.02 10.92 2.27
N SER A 542 -13.55 11.24 3.46
CA SER A 542 -12.61 10.43 4.24
C SER A 542 -13.32 9.80 5.44
N LEU A 543 -13.08 8.50 5.67
CA LEU A 543 -13.61 7.78 6.83
C LEU A 543 -12.52 7.60 7.89
N ILE A 544 -12.80 8.05 9.12
CA ILE A 544 -11.98 7.85 10.31
C ILE A 544 -12.73 6.92 11.25
N VAL A 545 -12.29 5.67 11.27
CA VAL A 545 -12.82 4.64 12.19
C VAL A 545 -12.05 4.72 13.51
N LYS A 546 -12.74 4.89 14.64
CA LYS A 546 -12.11 5.21 15.94
C LYS A 546 -11.45 4.01 16.63
N ASN A 547 -11.94 2.80 16.40
CA ASN A 547 -11.46 1.58 17.04
C ASN A 547 -10.35 0.87 16.22
N ILE A 548 -9.61 1.61 15.39
CA ILE A 548 -8.43 1.16 14.65
C ILE A 548 -7.38 2.28 14.54
N THR A 549 -6.10 1.94 14.68
CA THR A 549 -5.00 2.91 14.49
C THR A 549 -4.84 3.31 13.02
N TYR A 550 -4.28 4.50 12.77
CA TYR A 550 -3.96 4.93 11.41
C TYR A 550 -3.03 3.94 10.69
N GLU A 551 -1.99 3.47 11.36
CA GLU A 551 -1.00 2.55 10.80
C GLU A 551 -1.66 1.27 10.32
N LYS A 552 -2.61 0.75 11.10
CA LYS A 552 -3.33 -0.48 10.74
C LYS A 552 -4.31 -0.25 9.60
N GLN A 553 -5.07 0.86 9.60
CA GLN A 553 -5.93 1.21 8.45
C GLN A 553 -5.10 1.43 7.16
N ARG A 554 -3.93 2.07 7.27
CA ARG A 554 -3.00 2.26 6.17
C ARG A 554 -2.51 0.91 5.62
N GLU A 555 -2.22 -0.06 6.47
CA GLU A 555 -1.85 -1.42 6.05
C GLU A 555 -2.99 -2.08 5.24
N LEU A 556 -4.22 -2.02 5.75
CA LEU A 556 -5.39 -2.60 5.09
C LEU A 556 -5.64 -1.97 3.72
N THR A 557 -5.61 -0.63 3.65
CA THR A 557 -5.85 0.11 2.39
C THR A 557 -4.78 -0.15 1.33
N LEU A 558 -3.51 -0.35 1.71
CA LEU A 558 -2.42 -0.59 0.77
C LEU A 558 -2.23 -2.07 0.37
N GLY A 559 -2.84 -3.01 1.10
CA GLY A 559 -2.67 -4.45 0.89
C GLY A 559 -3.98 -5.22 0.82
N THR A 560 -4.62 -5.43 1.97
CA THR A 560 -5.77 -6.33 2.17
C THR A 560 -6.99 -5.91 1.34
N ASN A 561 -7.36 -4.62 1.37
CA ASN A 561 -8.54 -4.08 0.68
C ASN A 561 -8.46 -4.33 -0.84
N ARG A 562 -7.29 -4.16 -1.45
CA ARG A 562 -7.10 -4.38 -2.89
C ARG A 562 -7.42 -5.82 -3.28
N LYS A 563 -6.94 -6.80 -2.52
CA LYS A 563 -7.18 -8.22 -2.80
C LYS A 563 -8.65 -8.58 -2.62
N MET A 564 -9.24 -8.18 -1.50
CA MET A 564 -10.66 -8.44 -1.22
C MET A 564 -11.57 -7.81 -2.29
N LYS A 565 -11.28 -6.58 -2.76
CA LYS A 565 -12.01 -5.95 -3.86
C LYS A 565 -11.95 -6.76 -5.16
N SER A 566 -10.77 -7.25 -5.55
CA SER A 566 -10.64 -8.09 -6.74
C SER A 566 -11.40 -9.41 -6.57
N SER A 567 -11.26 -10.07 -5.42
CA SER A 567 -11.93 -11.35 -5.14
C SER A 567 -13.46 -11.23 -5.10
N ILE A 568 -14.02 -10.19 -4.46
CA ILE A 568 -15.48 -10.01 -4.41
C ILE A 568 -16.08 -9.71 -5.79
N ARG A 569 -15.38 -8.95 -6.64
CA ARG A 569 -15.79 -8.76 -8.05
C ARG A 569 -15.81 -10.07 -8.81
N LYS A 570 -14.76 -10.90 -8.65
CA LYS A 570 -14.65 -12.21 -9.31
C LYS A 570 -15.74 -13.18 -8.84
N LEU A 571 -16.05 -13.17 -7.55
CA LEU A 571 -17.11 -14.00 -6.97
C LEU A 571 -18.48 -13.59 -7.54
N HIS A 572 -18.76 -12.29 -7.56
CA HIS A 572 -20.00 -11.73 -8.09
C HIS A 572 -20.16 -11.96 -9.60
N ALA A 573 -19.07 -11.85 -10.37
CA ALA A 573 -19.05 -12.16 -11.80
C ALA A 573 -19.37 -13.64 -12.10
N LYS A 574 -19.16 -14.54 -11.14
CA LYS A 574 -19.56 -15.96 -11.21
C LYS A 574 -20.99 -16.21 -10.72
N GLY A 575 -21.74 -15.17 -10.34
CA GLY A 575 -23.11 -15.27 -9.85
C GLY A 575 -23.22 -15.64 -8.36
N PHE A 576 -22.18 -15.39 -7.57
CA PHE A 576 -22.16 -15.69 -6.15
C PHE A 576 -21.87 -14.47 -5.27
N GLY A 577 -22.46 -14.43 -4.08
CA GLY A 577 -22.19 -13.48 -3.02
C GLY A 577 -21.21 -14.03 -1.98
N PHE A 578 -20.58 -13.14 -1.23
CA PHE A 578 -19.71 -13.52 -0.13
C PHE A 578 -20.50 -14.24 0.97
N SER A 579 -19.91 -15.31 1.50
CA SER A 579 -20.39 -15.95 2.71
C SER A 579 -19.27 -16.05 3.73
N LEU A 580 -19.54 -15.72 4.99
CA LEU A 580 -18.59 -15.93 6.08
C LEU A 580 -18.43 -17.41 6.43
N ILE A 581 -19.48 -18.23 6.27
CA ILE A 581 -19.51 -19.64 6.66
C ILE A 581 -20.10 -20.50 5.53
N GLY A 582 -19.49 -21.66 5.24
CA GLY A 582 -20.00 -22.60 4.25
C GLY A 582 -19.71 -22.20 2.80
N ASP A 583 -20.54 -22.64 1.87
CA ASP A 583 -20.38 -22.30 0.45
C ASP A 583 -20.79 -20.84 0.16
N PRO A 584 -20.27 -20.23 -0.92
CA PRO A 584 -20.69 -18.89 -1.32
C PRO A 584 -22.17 -18.89 -1.75
N ILE A 585 -22.87 -17.78 -1.47
CA ILE A 585 -24.33 -17.68 -1.64
C ILE A 585 -24.66 -17.50 -3.13
N SER A 586 -25.55 -18.31 -3.70
CA SER A 586 -26.06 -18.05 -5.07
C SER A 586 -26.80 -16.71 -5.12
N LEU A 587 -26.46 -15.87 -6.10
CA LEU A 587 -27.19 -14.63 -6.38
C LEU A 587 -28.37 -14.85 -7.36
N ASN A 588 -28.45 -16.05 -7.94
CA ASN A 588 -29.55 -16.49 -8.79
C ASN A 588 -30.59 -17.27 -8.00
#